data_AF-W2RIE5-F1
#
_entry.id   AF-W2RIE5-F1
#
_cell.length_a   1.000
_cell.length_b   1.000
_cell.length_c   1.000
_cell.angle_alpha   90.00
_cell.angle_beta   90.00
_cell.angle_gamma   90.00
#
_symmetry.space_group_name_H-M   'P 1'
#
loop_
_entity.id
_entity.type
_entity.pdbx_description
1 polymer ?
#
loop_
_entity_poly.entity_id
_entity_poly.type
_entity_poly.pdbx_seq_one_letter_code
_entity_poly.pdbx_strand_id
1 'polypeptide(L)'
;MKSTNKLLFSTATSDALPTSLPSRNVTIHVFDEYRKSSKEFTCQRDLLLAKMKYFQAYLNEANEHDEIDISVHCDVEIFELLVEYMHQRDNEWRPRITLENIASILVSSEFLQMEELVEECVTFISGRVQEFMLLRVDFGCLSDIAVSKIANNCTPELLQTLHDPKDKILSKLRRKKVEALVKNVQDGGRRLDLCINCELLFIKGERESVGCHKGRRQIGVYGELVGRHQAKAGWQVETFLRDLGADKSTFWSAAYWYIWGSTKYFQCLVCKQKCTLLELQDCAYHLGSIVDHGPAAKYSCCGARIFSADEISMRGCKTTDHTPIDDNRSSDVSRFNTIVTLPFMWEQIRSCEKVARAQGSPSSCDAGGGGRIDVASLFPPPQQKKVAVNVIERELSSRKLTAGGEGGSSGYRKQCKVLQLQEKDRIRCQVIGRQLLLQRKKATC
;
A
#
# COMPACT_ATOMS: atom_id res chain seq x y z
N MET A 1 89.62 -4.02 9.42
CA MET A 1 89.74 -5.20 8.53
C MET A 1 88.89 -4.90 7.29
N LYS A 2 89.44 -4.20 6.30
CA LYS A 2 90.00 -4.74 5.04
C LYS A 2 89.06 -5.71 4.30
N SER A 3 88.48 -5.25 3.20
CA SER A 3 88.59 -5.79 1.81
C SER A 3 87.26 -5.62 1.05
N THR A 4 87.01 -4.58 0.25
CA THR A 4 87.37 -4.34 -1.18
C THR A 4 87.30 -5.54 -2.14
N ASN A 5 86.40 -5.43 -3.14
CA ASN A 5 86.58 -5.80 -4.56
C ASN A 5 85.47 -5.09 -5.40
N LYS A 6 85.77 -3.98 -6.10
CA LYS A 6 86.04 -3.83 -7.55
C LYS A 6 84.85 -4.22 -8.45
N LEU A 7 84.04 -3.26 -8.93
CA LEU A 7 84.16 -2.44 -10.17
C LEU A 7 84.09 -3.25 -11.47
N LEU A 8 83.05 -2.98 -12.29
CA LEU A 8 83.14 -2.68 -13.73
C LEU A 8 81.85 -2.01 -14.24
N PHE A 9 82.03 -0.94 -15.01
CA PHE A 9 81.04 -0.13 -15.71
C PHE A 9 80.37 -0.89 -16.87
N SER A 10 79.09 -0.61 -17.14
CA SER A 10 78.62 -0.42 -18.53
C SER A 10 77.33 0.39 -18.55
N THR A 11 77.36 1.45 -19.35
CA THR A 11 76.27 2.31 -19.81
C THR A 11 75.16 1.51 -20.51
N ALA A 12 73.89 1.79 -20.20
CA ALA A 12 72.77 1.60 -21.13
C ALA A 12 71.50 2.34 -20.64
N THR A 13 71.10 3.33 -21.45
CA THR A 13 69.72 3.68 -21.83
C THR A 13 68.71 4.03 -20.74
N SER A 14 68.41 5.33 -20.72
CA SER A 14 67.12 5.90 -20.33
C SER A 14 65.97 5.23 -21.11
N ASP A 15 65.24 4.32 -20.48
CA ASP A 15 63.90 3.96 -20.94
C ASP A 15 62.90 4.92 -20.30
N ALA A 16 62.60 5.96 -21.08
CA ALA A 16 61.39 6.73 -20.93
C ALA A 16 60.19 5.79 -21.10
N LEU A 17 59.34 5.71 -20.08
CA LEU A 17 58.04 5.07 -20.17
C LEU A 17 57.20 5.83 -21.22
N PRO A 18 56.52 5.16 -22.17
CA PRO A 18 55.86 5.85 -23.26
C PRO A 18 54.61 6.59 -22.81
N THR A 19 54.61 7.89 -23.11
CA THR A 19 53.52 8.60 -23.79
C THR A 19 52.13 8.53 -23.15
N SER A 20 51.77 9.63 -22.48
CA SER A 20 50.38 10.05 -22.27
C SER A 20 49.56 9.81 -23.54
N LEU A 21 48.51 8.98 -23.45
CA LEU A 21 47.48 8.92 -24.48
C LEU A 21 47.04 10.35 -24.82
N PRO A 22 46.87 10.71 -26.11
CA PRO A 22 46.38 12.03 -26.46
C PRO A 22 45.03 12.22 -25.76
N SER A 23 44.95 13.22 -24.88
CA SER A 23 43.69 13.60 -24.24
C SER A 23 42.73 14.01 -25.36
N ARG A 24 41.83 13.10 -25.74
CA ARG A 24 40.78 13.35 -26.73
C ARG A 24 39.84 14.38 -26.13
N ASN A 25 40.00 15.62 -26.56
CA ASN A 25 39.17 16.73 -26.14
C ASN A 25 38.01 16.91 -27.11
N VAL A 26 36.85 17.24 -26.58
CA VAL A 26 35.64 17.59 -27.33
C VAL A 26 35.36 19.06 -27.07
N THR A 27 35.09 19.80 -28.15
CA THR A 27 34.68 21.19 -28.07
C THR A 27 33.15 21.27 -28.11
N ILE A 28 32.58 21.98 -27.14
CA ILE A 28 31.15 22.25 -27.06
C ILE A 28 30.93 23.76 -27.16
N HIS A 29 30.26 24.21 -28.22
CA HIS A 29 29.82 25.59 -28.37
C HIS A 29 28.44 25.78 -27.72
N VAL A 30 28.37 26.64 -26.70
CA VAL A 30 27.11 26.93 -26.00
C VAL A 30 26.61 28.31 -26.38
N PHE A 31 25.34 28.39 -26.78
CA PHE A 31 24.66 29.61 -27.20
C PHE A 31 23.49 29.91 -26.26
N ASP A 32 23.54 31.04 -25.57
CA ASP A 32 22.41 31.58 -24.82
C ASP A 32 21.64 32.56 -25.71
N GLU A 33 20.50 32.11 -26.25
CA GLU A 33 19.65 32.92 -27.12
C GLU A 33 19.01 34.10 -26.40
N TYR A 34 18.76 33.96 -25.10
CA TYR A 34 18.07 34.97 -24.30
C TYR A 34 19.01 36.13 -23.96
N ARG A 35 20.22 35.81 -23.51
CA ARG A 35 21.26 36.79 -23.16
C ARG A 35 22.12 37.21 -24.35
N LYS A 36 21.99 36.52 -25.49
CA LYS A 36 22.78 36.71 -26.70
C LYS A 36 24.29 36.58 -26.43
N SER A 37 24.66 35.63 -25.59
CA SER A 37 26.05 35.29 -25.30
C SER A 37 26.37 33.90 -25.85
N SER A 38 27.65 33.68 -26.18
CA SER A 38 28.15 32.35 -26.52
C SER A 38 29.50 32.11 -25.85
N LYS A 39 29.77 30.85 -25.54
CA LYS A 39 31.03 30.42 -24.92
C LYS A 39 31.39 29.02 -25.39
N GLU A 40 32.67 28.78 -25.56
CA GLU A 40 33.22 27.49 -25.95
C GLU A 40 33.77 26.77 -24.72
N PHE A 41 33.45 25.49 -24.59
CA PHE A 41 33.92 24.64 -23.50
C PHE A 41 34.67 23.44 -24.08
N THR A 42 35.92 23.26 -23.65
CA THR A 42 36.75 22.11 -24.03
C THR A 42 36.74 21.09 -22.89
N CYS A 43 36.24 19.89 -23.17
CA CYS A 43 36.07 18.83 -22.18
C CYS A 43 36.83 17.57 -22.59
N GLN A 44 37.40 16.84 -21.62
CA GLN A 44 37.95 15.51 -21.89
C GLN A 44 36.82 14.53 -22.22
N ARG A 45 36.91 13.82 -23.34
CA ARG A 45 35.87 12.90 -23.82
C ARG A 45 35.46 11.87 -22.78
N ASP A 46 36.42 11.22 -22.15
CA ASP A 46 36.15 10.13 -21.19
C ASP A 46 35.41 10.66 -19.96
N LEU A 47 35.78 11.84 -19.46
CA LEU A 47 35.10 12.49 -18.34
C LEU A 47 33.69 12.93 -18.73
N LEU A 48 33.52 13.48 -19.93
CA LEU A 48 32.21 13.88 -20.48
C LEU A 48 31.27 12.69 -20.58
N LEU A 49 31.71 11.57 -21.15
CA LEU A 49 30.90 10.37 -21.28
C LEU A 49 30.61 9.69 -19.95
N ALA A 50 31.52 9.80 -18.98
CA ALA A 50 31.33 9.28 -17.63
C ALA A 50 30.30 10.09 -16.83
N LYS A 51 30.30 11.42 -16.94
CA LYS A 51 29.44 12.31 -16.13
C LYS A 51 28.14 12.74 -16.82
N MET A 52 28.11 12.82 -18.15
CA MET A 52 26.95 13.25 -18.95
C MET A 52 26.56 12.17 -19.97
N LYS A 53 25.70 11.24 -19.55
CA LYS A 53 25.34 10.06 -20.36
C LYS A 53 24.61 10.44 -21.66
N TYR A 54 23.99 11.62 -21.73
CA TYR A 54 23.35 12.12 -22.95
C TYR A 54 24.28 12.08 -24.18
N PHE A 55 25.57 12.42 -23.99
CA PHE A 55 26.53 12.45 -25.09
C PHE A 55 27.00 11.07 -25.55
N GLN A 56 26.71 10.00 -24.79
CA GLN A 56 27.08 8.63 -25.18
C GLN A 56 26.40 8.16 -26.47
N ALA A 57 25.28 8.77 -26.86
CA ALA A 57 24.58 8.43 -28.10
C ALA A 57 25.18 9.10 -29.35
N TYR A 58 26.01 10.13 -29.18
CA TYR A 58 26.58 10.93 -30.27
C TYR A 58 28.09 10.74 -30.41
N LEU A 59 28.77 10.43 -29.30
CA LEU A 59 30.20 10.22 -29.20
C LEU A 59 30.52 8.71 -29.06
N ASN A 60 30.05 7.91 -30.02
CA ASN A 60 30.25 6.46 -30.03
C ASN A 60 31.63 6.11 -30.61
N GLU A 61 32.05 4.83 -30.49
CA GLU A 61 33.31 4.33 -31.07
C GLU A 61 33.42 4.53 -32.59
N ALA A 62 32.29 4.62 -33.29
CA ALA A 62 32.26 4.84 -34.75
C ALA A 62 32.81 6.22 -35.19
N ASN A 63 32.77 7.22 -34.31
CA ASN A 63 33.21 8.59 -34.60
C ASN A 63 34.46 8.94 -33.75
N GLU A 64 35.33 7.96 -33.52
CA GLU A 64 36.51 8.09 -32.63
C GLU A 64 37.61 9.03 -33.15
N HIS A 65 37.57 9.37 -34.43
CA HIS A 65 38.60 10.15 -35.13
C HIS A 65 38.11 11.51 -35.65
N ASP A 66 36.83 11.82 -35.45
CA ASP A 66 36.26 13.07 -35.93
C ASP A 66 36.47 14.18 -34.89
N GLU A 67 36.87 15.37 -35.36
CA GLU A 67 36.68 16.62 -34.59
C GLU A 67 35.17 16.88 -34.52
N ILE A 68 34.53 16.35 -33.47
CA ILE A 68 33.09 16.49 -33.26
C ILE A 68 32.84 17.83 -32.59
N ASP A 69 32.28 18.74 -33.37
CA ASP A 69 31.78 20.01 -32.90
C ASP A 69 30.31 19.86 -32.43
N ILE A 70 30.06 20.15 -31.15
CA ILE A 70 28.74 20.05 -30.53
C ILE A 70 28.25 21.46 -30.21
N SER A 71 27.13 21.85 -30.81
CA SER A 71 26.45 23.10 -30.46
C SER A 71 25.25 22.84 -29.52
N VAL A 72 25.17 23.55 -28.41
CA VAL A 72 24.10 23.45 -27.40
C VAL A 72 23.48 24.83 -27.16
N HIS A 73 22.15 24.89 -27.14
CA HIS A 73 21.42 26.13 -26.86
C HIS A 73 20.90 26.10 -25.42
N CYS A 74 21.59 26.78 -24.50
CA CYS A 74 21.19 26.88 -23.10
C CYS A 74 21.81 28.10 -22.41
N ASP A 75 21.42 28.35 -21.16
CA ASP A 75 22.05 29.38 -20.33
C ASP A 75 23.54 29.04 -20.11
N VAL A 76 24.40 29.94 -20.58
CA VAL A 76 25.86 29.77 -20.54
C VAL A 76 26.38 29.71 -19.09
N GLU A 77 25.79 30.47 -18.16
CA GLU A 77 26.19 30.47 -16.75
C GLU A 77 25.85 29.11 -16.10
N ILE A 78 24.70 28.54 -16.44
CA ILE A 78 24.31 27.20 -15.96
C ILE A 78 25.23 26.13 -16.54
N PHE A 79 25.53 26.18 -17.84
CA PHE A 79 26.43 25.19 -18.44
C PHE A 79 27.84 25.26 -17.85
N GLU A 80 28.35 26.46 -17.58
CA GLU A 80 29.62 26.65 -16.87
C GLU A 80 29.62 25.97 -15.51
N LEU A 81 28.56 26.13 -14.70
CA LEU A 81 28.42 25.43 -13.42
C LEU A 81 28.43 23.90 -13.57
N LEU A 82 27.84 23.36 -14.64
CA LEU A 82 27.84 21.91 -14.91
C LEU A 82 29.24 21.40 -15.30
N VAL A 83 29.97 22.16 -16.11
CA VAL A 83 31.36 21.83 -16.48
C VAL A 83 32.26 21.92 -15.25
N GLU A 84 32.10 22.94 -14.42
CA GLU A 84 32.80 23.06 -13.15
C GLU A 84 32.48 21.87 -12.21
N TYR A 85 31.22 21.41 -12.18
CA TYR A 85 30.83 20.19 -11.45
C TYR A 85 31.56 18.94 -11.96
N MET A 86 31.67 18.76 -13.27
CA MET A 86 32.35 17.59 -13.84
C MET A 86 33.84 17.53 -13.47
N HIS A 87 34.50 18.68 -13.39
CA HIS A 87 35.94 18.76 -13.11
C HIS A 87 36.29 18.65 -11.62
N GLN A 88 35.29 18.63 -10.74
CA GLN A 88 35.50 18.45 -9.31
C GLN A 88 36.14 17.09 -9.02
N ARG A 89 37.21 17.11 -8.22
CA ARG A 89 37.82 15.92 -7.61
C ARG A 89 37.45 15.93 -6.13
N ASP A 90 37.23 14.73 -5.59
CA ASP A 90 36.73 14.50 -4.24
C ASP A 90 37.19 15.55 -3.21
N ASN A 91 36.20 16.26 -2.66
CA ASN A 91 36.22 17.14 -1.47
C ASN A 91 36.61 18.62 -1.58
N GLU A 92 36.91 19.19 -2.74
CA GLU A 92 37.13 20.64 -2.84
C GLU A 92 36.17 21.27 -3.86
N TRP A 93 35.25 22.08 -3.33
CA TRP A 93 34.30 22.96 -4.03
C TRP A 93 33.04 22.28 -4.59
N ARG A 94 31.87 22.68 -4.09
CA ARG A 94 30.55 22.36 -4.67
C ARG A 94 30.18 23.47 -5.65
N PRO A 95 29.46 23.19 -6.75
CA PRO A 95 28.82 24.25 -7.50
C PRO A 95 28.04 25.12 -6.51
N ARG A 96 28.03 26.43 -6.70
CA ARG A 96 27.25 27.34 -5.84
C ARG A 96 25.76 27.11 -6.11
N ILE A 97 25.23 25.98 -5.66
CA ILE A 97 23.82 25.62 -5.70
C ILE A 97 23.12 26.58 -4.74
N THR A 98 22.29 27.45 -5.32
CA THR A 98 21.46 28.41 -4.60
C THR A 98 20.01 28.15 -4.94
N LEU A 99 19.09 28.69 -4.15
CA LEU A 99 17.65 28.57 -4.43
C LEU A 99 17.26 29.17 -5.79
N GLU A 100 18.02 30.16 -6.27
CA GLU A 100 17.72 30.88 -7.51
C GLU A 100 18.12 30.09 -8.76
N ASN A 101 19.24 29.36 -8.72
CA ASN A 101 19.74 28.61 -9.87
C ASN A 101 19.36 27.12 -9.85
N ILE A 102 18.92 26.57 -8.71
CA ILE A 102 18.75 25.13 -8.54
C ILE A 102 17.71 24.51 -9.48
N ALA A 103 16.64 25.25 -9.83
CA ALA A 103 15.65 24.75 -10.78
C ALA A 103 16.28 24.59 -12.18
N SER A 104 17.05 25.57 -12.63
CA SER A 104 17.75 25.52 -13.92
C SER A 104 18.82 24.43 -13.94
N ILE A 105 19.62 24.31 -12.87
CA ILE A 105 20.62 23.25 -12.73
C ILE A 105 19.93 21.87 -12.77
N LEU A 106 18.81 21.69 -12.07
CA LEU A 106 18.08 20.42 -12.05
C LEU A 106 17.55 20.04 -13.44
N VAL A 107 16.95 20.98 -14.17
CA VAL A 107 16.45 20.73 -15.53
C VAL A 107 17.59 20.37 -16.48
N SER A 108 18.69 21.14 -16.46
CA SER A 108 19.84 20.91 -17.34
C SER A 108 20.58 19.61 -16.99
N SER A 109 20.78 19.31 -15.71
CA SER A 109 21.42 18.06 -15.25
C SER A 109 20.57 16.82 -15.54
N GLU A 110 19.24 16.92 -15.45
CA GLU A 110 18.35 15.83 -15.85
C GLU A 110 18.40 15.59 -17.37
N PHE A 111 18.37 16.66 -18.18
CA PHE A 111 18.49 16.57 -19.64
C PHE A 111 19.81 15.92 -20.09
N LEU A 112 20.93 16.34 -19.48
CA LEU A 112 22.26 15.80 -19.77
C LEU A 112 22.55 14.47 -19.07
N GLN A 113 21.57 13.93 -18.33
CA GLN A 113 21.63 12.64 -17.64
C GLN A 113 22.76 12.55 -16.60
N MET A 114 22.94 13.61 -15.80
CA MET A 114 23.90 13.70 -14.70
C MET A 114 23.24 13.24 -13.38
N GLU A 115 23.11 11.92 -13.21
CA GLU A 115 22.32 11.32 -12.12
C GLU A 115 22.73 11.76 -10.71
N GLU A 116 24.04 11.81 -10.41
CA GLU A 116 24.56 12.23 -9.09
C GLU A 116 24.12 13.67 -8.75
N LEU A 117 24.30 14.59 -9.69
CA LEU A 117 23.93 16.00 -9.53
C LEU A 117 22.41 16.15 -9.37
N VAL A 118 21.60 15.37 -10.10
CA VAL A 118 20.15 15.37 -9.95
C VAL A 118 19.75 15.00 -8.52
N GLU A 119 20.35 13.96 -7.94
CA GLU A 119 20.07 13.56 -6.55
C GLU A 119 20.52 14.62 -5.53
N GLU A 120 21.67 15.27 -5.75
CA GLU A 120 22.13 16.39 -4.92
C GLU A 120 21.15 17.58 -4.98
N CYS A 121 20.66 17.91 -6.18
CA CYS A 121 19.69 18.97 -6.39
C CYS A 121 18.35 18.66 -5.70
N VAL A 122 17.85 17.44 -5.87
CA VAL A 122 16.63 16.96 -5.20
C VAL A 122 16.79 17.03 -3.69
N THR A 123 17.91 16.58 -3.15
CA THR A 123 18.19 16.61 -1.70
C THR A 123 18.20 18.05 -1.18
N PHE A 124 18.85 18.96 -1.90
CA PHE A 124 18.89 20.38 -1.55
C PHE A 124 17.49 21.01 -1.54
N ILE A 125 16.69 20.75 -2.58
CA ILE A 125 15.31 21.26 -2.67
C ILE A 125 14.46 20.69 -1.54
N SER A 126 14.52 19.37 -1.29
CA SER A 126 13.72 18.73 -0.24
C SER A 126 14.04 19.23 1.17
N GLY A 127 15.29 19.61 1.43
CA GLY A 127 15.69 20.23 2.70
C GLY A 127 15.17 21.66 2.90
N ARG A 128 14.82 22.39 1.83
CA ARG A 128 14.36 23.79 1.86
C ARG A 128 13.10 24.02 1.02
N VAL A 129 12.24 23.02 0.95
CA VAL A 129 11.12 23.01 -0.01
C VAL A 129 10.16 24.18 0.19
N GLN A 130 9.94 24.63 1.42
CA GLN A 130 9.12 25.81 1.72
C GLN A 130 9.69 27.09 1.11
N GLU A 131 11.00 27.33 1.25
CA GLU A 131 11.68 28.50 0.66
C GLU A 131 11.68 28.41 -0.86
N PHE A 132 11.95 27.23 -1.41
CA PHE A 132 11.89 26.97 -2.85
C PHE A 132 10.52 27.32 -3.43
N MET A 133 9.41 26.90 -2.80
CA MET A 133 8.06 27.24 -3.26
C MET A 133 7.72 28.73 -3.16
N LEU A 134 8.42 29.52 -2.35
CA LEU A 134 8.15 30.96 -2.22
C LEU A 134 8.88 31.82 -3.26
N LEU A 135 9.80 31.22 -4.04
CA LEU A 135 10.49 31.92 -5.12
C LEU A 135 9.52 32.51 -6.14
N ARG A 136 9.88 33.61 -6.79
CA ARG A 136 9.02 34.28 -7.79
C ARG A 136 9.13 33.66 -9.20
N VAL A 137 9.39 32.37 -9.27
CA VAL A 137 9.52 31.62 -10.52
C VAL A 137 8.41 30.59 -10.65
N ASP A 138 8.09 30.24 -11.89
CA ASP A 138 7.23 29.10 -12.21
C ASP A 138 8.09 27.83 -12.29
N PHE A 139 7.56 26.72 -11.79
CA PHE A 139 8.20 25.40 -11.80
C PHE A 139 7.62 24.48 -12.89
N GLY A 140 6.86 25.04 -13.84
CA GLY A 140 6.34 24.31 -14.99
C GLY A 140 7.42 23.62 -15.85
N CYS A 141 8.67 24.10 -15.81
CA CYS A 141 9.80 23.50 -16.52
C CYS A 141 10.32 22.19 -15.90
N LEU A 142 9.96 21.88 -14.64
CA LEU A 142 10.39 20.64 -14.00
C LEU A 142 9.64 19.44 -14.57
N SER A 143 10.37 18.39 -14.91
CA SER A 143 9.77 17.16 -15.41
C SER A 143 8.96 16.44 -14.32
N ASP A 144 8.04 15.59 -14.75
CA ASP A 144 7.26 14.74 -13.85
C ASP A 144 8.15 13.76 -13.06
N ILE A 145 9.33 13.41 -13.58
CA ILE A 145 10.32 12.55 -12.93
C ILE A 145 11.00 13.30 -11.79
N ALA A 146 11.55 14.50 -12.06
CA ALA A 146 12.14 15.36 -11.06
C ALA A 146 11.16 15.69 -9.91
N VAL A 147 9.92 16.06 -10.24
CA VAL A 147 8.87 16.32 -9.24
C VAL A 147 8.57 15.06 -8.41
N SER A 148 8.58 13.88 -9.03
CA SER A 148 8.40 12.61 -8.31
C SER A 148 9.55 12.34 -7.34
N LYS A 149 10.81 12.60 -7.74
CA LYS A 149 11.98 12.45 -6.86
C LYS A 149 11.91 13.41 -5.67
N ILE A 150 11.55 14.68 -5.88
CA ILE A 150 11.36 15.67 -4.81
C ILE A 150 10.25 15.22 -3.86
N ALA A 151 9.10 14.81 -4.39
CA ALA A 151 7.97 14.32 -3.57
C ALA A 151 8.36 13.09 -2.72
N ASN A 152 9.14 12.18 -3.28
CA ASN A 152 9.59 10.98 -2.57
C ASN A 152 10.55 11.29 -1.42
N ASN A 153 11.40 12.31 -1.57
CA ASN A 153 12.32 12.78 -0.53
C ASN A 153 11.62 13.60 0.58
N CYS A 154 10.45 14.18 0.32
CA CYS A 154 9.66 14.86 1.35
C CYS A 154 8.84 13.87 2.20
N THR A 155 8.73 14.11 3.52
CA THR A 155 7.81 13.34 4.37
C THR A 155 6.35 13.75 4.13
N PRO A 156 5.37 12.84 4.27
CA PRO A 156 3.95 13.21 4.10
C PRO A 156 3.50 14.27 5.13
N GLU A 157 4.07 14.26 6.34
CA GLU A 157 3.82 15.29 7.36
C GLU A 157 4.33 16.66 6.92
N LEU A 158 5.55 16.73 6.37
CA LEU A 158 6.10 17.98 5.84
C LEU A 158 5.17 18.53 4.75
N LEU A 159 4.80 17.71 3.76
CA LEU A 159 3.90 18.11 2.67
C LEU A 159 2.53 18.62 3.15
N GLN A 160 2.07 18.19 4.33
CA GLN A 160 0.82 18.65 4.95
C GLN A 160 0.95 20.09 5.49
N THR A 161 2.11 20.45 6.07
CA THR A 161 2.34 21.77 6.68
C THR A 161 2.76 22.84 5.67
N LEU A 162 3.17 22.41 4.47
CA LEU A 162 3.59 23.31 3.40
C LEU A 162 2.46 24.22 2.92
N HIS A 163 2.84 25.46 2.62
CA HIS A 163 1.94 26.50 2.12
C HIS A 163 2.45 27.07 0.79
N ASP A 164 1.67 26.88 -0.27
CA ASP A 164 1.92 27.39 -1.62
C ASP A 164 0.69 28.17 -2.10
N PRO A 165 0.67 29.51 -1.92
CA PRO A 165 -0.52 30.32 -2.18
C PRO A 165 -0.92 30.35 -3.67
N LYS A 166 0.03 30.06 -4.57
CA LYS A 166 -0.19 30.08 -6.02
C LYS A 166 -0.25 28.66 -6.61
N ASP A 167 -0.14 27.64 -5.78
CA ASP A 167 -0.07 26.22 -6.16
C ASP A 167 0.84 25.94 -7.36
N LYS A 168 2.06 26.48 -7.31
CA LYS A 168 3.04 26.35 -8.40
C LYS A 168 3.55 24.92 -8.54
N ILE A 169 3.65 24.20 -7.42
CA ILE A 169 4.19 22.83 -7.41
C ILE A 169 3.60 21.95 -6.31
N LEU A 170 3.03 22.52 -5.24
CA LEU A 170 2.62 21.75 -4.05
C LEU A 170 1.58 20.67 -4.35
N SER A 171 0.53 20.97 -5.12
CA SER A 171 -0.46 19.96 -5.52
C SER A 171 0.16 18.86 -6.38
N LYS A 172 1.13 19.20 -7.26
CA LYS A 172 1.86 18.19 -8.04
C LYS A 172 2.69 17.29 -7.12
N LEU A 173 3.38 17.82 -6.12
CA LEU A 173 4.14 17.02 -5.15
C LEU A 173 3.23 16.09 -4.35
N ARG A 174 2.11 16.61 -3.83
CA ARG A 174 1.13 15.81 -3.08
C ARG A 174 0.53 14.69 -3.96
N ARG A 175 0.18 14.99 -5.21
CA ARG A 175 -0.26 13.99 -6.19
C ARG A 175 0.79 12.91 -6.42
N LYS A 176 2.04 13.28 -6.72
CA LYS A 176 3.14 12.33 -6.91
C LYS A 176 3.38 11.47 -5.67
N LYS A 177 3.21 12.02 -4.46
CA LYS A 177 3.30 11.26 -3.21
C LYS A 177 2.22 10.19 -3.09
N VAL A 178 0.98 10.50 -3.50
CA VAL A 178 -0.13 9.54 -3.55
C VAL A 178 0.15 8.45 -4.59
N GLU A 179 0.59 8.82 -5.79
CA GLU A 179 0.96 7.88 -6.86
C GLU A 179 2.06 6.90 -6.37
N ALA A 180 3.09 7.42 -5.68
CA ALA A 180 4.15 6.60 -5.09
C ALA A 180 3.63 5.66 -3.99
N LEU A 181 2.73 6.13 -3.12
CA LEU A 181 2.10 5.28 -2.09
C LEU A 181 1.35 4.11 -2.73
N VAL A 182 0.52 4.38 -3.74
CA VAL A 182 -0.24 3.34 -4.45
C VAL A 182 0.70 2.33 -5.11
N LYS A 183 1.75 2.81 -5.78
CA LYS A 183 2.76 1.95 -6.41
C LYS A 183 3.46 1.04 -5.40
N ASN A 184 3.81 1.56 -4.22
CA ASN A 184 4.41 0.79 -3.12
C ASN A 184 3.44 -0.26 -2.53
N VAL A 185 2.15 0.09 -2.43
CA VAL A 185 1.11 -0.84 -1.95
C VAL A 185 0.87 -1.97 -2.95
N GLN A 186 0.90 -1.67 -4.25
CA GLN A 186 0.71 -2.64 -5.33
C GLN A 186 1.97 -3.47 -5.65
N ASP A 187 3.10 -3.19 -5.00
CA ASP A 187 4.34 -3.92 -5.22
C ASP A 187 4.21 -5.41 -4.80
N GLY A 188 4.90 -6.30 -5.50
CA GLY A 188 4.89 -7.74 -5.24
C GLY A 188 3.56 -8.44 -5.59
N GLY A 189 2.77 -7.90 -6.53
CA GLY A 189 1.53 -8.52 -7.03
C GLY A 189 0.29 -8.28 -6.17
N ARG A 190 0.40 -7.44 -5.13
CA ARG A 190 -0.72 -6.95 -4.32
C ARG A 190 -1.57 -5.98 -5.13
N ARG A 191 -2.86 -5.90 -4.83
CA ARG A 191 -3.74 -4.90 -5.46
C ARG A 191 -4.57 -4.18 -4.41
N LEU A 192 -4.62 -2.86 -4.50
CA LEU A 192 -5.56 -2.06 -3.74
C LEU A 192 -6.94 -2.19 -4.41
N ASP A 193 -7.96 -2.55 -3.64
CA ASP A 193 -9.35 -2.70 -4.11
C ASP A 193 -10.31 -2.07 -3.08
N LEU A 194 -11.50 -1.66 -3.53
CA LEU A 194 -12.59 -1.24 -2.64
C LEU A 194 -13.50 -2.44 -2.31
N CYS A 195 -13.83 -2.62 -1.04
CA CYS A 195 -14.74 -3.68 -0.63
C CYS A 195 -16.21 -3.32 -0.89
N ILE A 196 -16.97 -4.20 -1.54
CA ILE A 196 -18.42 -3.99 -1.77
C ILE A 196 -19.25 -4.02 -0.49
N ASN A 197 -18.78 -4.71 0.56
CA ASN A 197 -19.55 -4.90 1.80
C ASN A 197 -19.27 -3.80 2.83
N CYS A 198 -18.00 -3.51 3.11
CA CYS A 198 -17.63 -2.48 4.08
C CYS A 198 -17.31 -1.12 3.49
N GLU A 199 -17.20 -1.01 2.16
CA GLU A 199 -16.89 0.24 1.46
C GLU A 199 -15.57 0.89 1.88
N LEU A 200 -14.66 0.07 2.43
CA LEU A 200 -13.28 0.45 2.78
C LEU A 200 -12.31 -0.14 1.76
N LEU A 201 -11.19 0.55 1.55
CA LEU A 201 -10.08 0.05 0.75
C LEU A 201 -9.36 -1.08 1.50
N PHE A 202 -8.92 -2.09 0.76
CA PHE A 202 -8.16 -3.21 1.31
C PHE A 202 -7.14 -3.71 0.28
N ILE A 203 -6.12 -4.42 0.76
CA ILE A 203 -5.10 -5.01 -0.09
C ILE A 203 -5.44 -6.47 -0.39
N LYS A 204 -5.68 -6.78 -1.65
CA LYS A 204 -5.86 -8.14 -2.14
C LYS A 204 -4.50 -8.83 -2.28
N GLY A 205 -4.41 -10.06 -1.76
CA GLY A 205 -3.18 -10.88 -1.79
C GLY A 205 -2.34 -10.82 -0.52
N GLU A 206 -2.73 -10.00 0.46
CA GLU A 206 -2.07 -9.95 1.76
C GLU A 206 -2.54 -11.09 2.67
N ARG A 207 -1.60 -11.89 3.20
CA ARG A 207 -1.91 -13.02 4.09
C ARG A 207 -2.45 -12.58 5.45
N GLU A 208 -2.09 -11.38 5.90
CA GLU A 208 -2.47 -10.82 7.20
C GLU A 208 -3.61 -9.78 7.11
N SER A 209 -4.32 -9.76 5.99
CA SER A 209 -5.43 -8.82 5.76
C SER A 209 -6.49 -8.93 6.86
N VAL A 210 -6.96 -7.79 7.35
CA VAL A 210 -8.05 -7.73 8.32
C VAL A 210 -9.31 -8.33 7.70
N GLY A 211 -10.07 -9.08 8.50
CA GLY A 211 -11.35 -9.61 8.05
C GLY A 211 -12.37 -8.49 7.84
N CYS A 212 -13.16 -8.56 6.78
CA CYS A 212 -14.22 -7.59 6.54
C CYS A 212 -15.34 -7.73 7.57
N HIS A 213 -15.62 -6.67 8.33
CA HIS A 213 -16.63 -6.72 9.41
C HIS A 213 -18.08 -6.87 8.89
N LYS A 214 -18.38 -6.34 7.71
CA LYS A 214 -19.65 -6.48 6.97
C LYS A 214 -19.63 -7.64 5.97
N GLY A 215 -18.51 -8.36 5.85
CA GLY A 215 -18.36 -9.49 4.95
C GLY A 215 -19.11 -10.71 5.45
N ARG A 216 -19.56 -11.57 4.52
CA ARG A 216 -20.16 -12.87 4.87
C ARG A 216 -19.21 -13.64 5.78
N ARG A 217 -19.66 -13.94 7.00
CA ARG A 217 -18.88 -14.65 8.01
C ARG A 217 -18.72 -16.12 7.64
N GLN A 218 -17.51 -16.63 7.83
CA GLN A 218 -17.13 -18.02 7.64
C GLN A 218 -16.37 -18.48 8.88
N ILE A 219 -16.48 -19.76 9.20
CA ILE A 219 -15.72 -20.36 10.30
C ILE A 219 -14.31 -20.63 9.79
N GLY A 220 -13.33 -20.01 10.43
CA GLY A 220 -11.92 -20.21 10.17
C GLY A 220 -11.40 -21.55 10.69
N VAL A 221 -10.12 -21.83 10.45
CA VAL A 221 -9.51 -23.13 10.75
C VAL A 221 -9.47 -23.41 12.26
N TYR A 222 -9.48 -22.36 13.08
CA TYR A 222 -9.46 -22.45 14.53
C TYR A 222 -10.84 -22.19 15.17
N GLY A 223 -11.91 -22.17 14.37
CA GLY A 223 -13.28 -21.95 14.84
C GLY A 223 -13.69 -20.48 14.99
N GLU A 224 -12.87 -19.55 14.53
CA GLU A 224 -13.10 -18.11 14.58
C GLU A 224 -14.05 -17.62 13.46
N LEU A 225 -14.85 -16.59 13.70
CA LEU A 225 -15.78 -16.02 12.72
C LEU A 225 -15.11 -14.94 11.86
N VAL A 226 -14.58 -15.33 10.69
CA VAL A 226 -13.86 -14.43 9.77
C VAL A 226 -14.78 -13.97 8.65
N GLY A 227 -14.89 -12.65 8.43
CA GLY A 227 -15.46 -12.09 7.20
C GLY A 227 -14.37 -11.83 6.18
N ARG A 228 -14.60 -12.08 4.89
CA ARG A 228 -13.63 -11.77 3.82
C ARG A 228 -14.04 -10.53 3.05
N HIS A 229 -13.06 -9.70 2.69
CA HIS A 229 -13.28 -8.59 1.76
C HIS A 229 -13.61 -9.14 0.37
N GLN A 230 -14.54 -8.48 -0.32
CA GLN A 230 -14.91 -8.79 -1.70
C GLN A 230 -14.74 -7.52 -2.53
N ALA A 231 -13.88 -7.59 -3.55
CA ALA A 231 -13.61 -6.46 -4.43
C ALA A 231 -14.88 -6.03 -5.16
N LYS A 232 -15.13 -4.73 -5.19
CA LYS A 232 -16.24 -4.12 -5.93
C LYS A 232 -15.98 -4.24 -7.44
N ALA A 233 -16.95 -4.78 -8.17
CA ALA A 233 -16.81 -4.96 -9.61
C ALA A 233 -16.66 -3.60 -10.33
N GLY A 234 -15.68 -3.50 -11.22
CA GLY A 234 -15.39 -2.27 -11.99
C GLY A 234 -14.62 -1.19 -11.23
N TRP A 235 -14.27 -1.42 -9.96
CA TRP A 235 -13.40 -0.51 -9.22
C TRP A 235 -11.94 -0.71 -9.61
N GLN A 236 -11.22 0.39 -9.85
CA GLN A 236 -9.79 0.42 -10.21
C GLN A 236 -9.16 1.68 -9.62
N VAL A 237 -8.01 1.53 -8.99
CA VAL A 237 -7.32 2.65 -8.32
C VAL A 237 -6.90 3.73 -9.30
N GLU A 238 -6.52 3.38 -10.53
CA GLU A 238 -6.09 4.33 -11.55
C GLU A 238 -7.25 5.24 -11.99
N THR A 239 -8.46 4.68 -12.07
CA THR A 239 -9.67 5.46 -12.33
C THR A 239 -10.05 6.31 -11.14
N PHE A 240 -9.97 5.78 -9.91
CA PHE A 240 -10.19 6.56 -8.70
C PHE A 240 -9.24 7.77 -8.60
N LEU A 241 -7.95 7.61 -8.88
CA LEU A 241 -6.98 8.71 -8.86
C LEU A 241 -7.28 9.75 -9.96
N ARG A 242 -7.71 9.31 -11.14
CA ARG A 242 -8.11 10.22 -12.23
C ARG A 242 -9.36 11.02 -11.84
N ASP A 243 -10.35 10.38 -11.26
CA ASP A 243 -11.62 11.00 -10.86
C ASP A 243 -11.40 11.99 -9.70
N LEU A 244 -10.51 11.65 -8.76
CA LEU A 244 -9.99 12.61 -7.78
C LEU A 244 -9.35 13.81 -8.49
N GLY A 245 -8.45 13.59 -9.45
CA GLY A 245 -7.79 14.69 -10.17
C GLY A 245 -8.73 15.61 -10.95
N ALA A 246 -9.93 15.16 -11.31
CA ALA A 246 -10.92 15.94 -12.04
C ALA A 246 -11.71 16.90 -11.14
N ASP A 247 -11.86 16.58 -9.85
CA ASP A 247 -12.57 17.44 -8.91
C ASP A 247 -11.67 18.61 -8.44
N LYS A 248 -12.16 19.84 -8.60
CA LYS A 248 -11.46 21.06 -8.18
C LYS A 248 -11.36 21.19 -6.66
N SER A 249 -12.16 20.43 -5.91
CA SER A 249 -12.09 20.34 -4.44
C SER A 249 -11.12 19.24 -3.96
N THR A 250 -10.26 18.70 -4.83
CA THR A 250 -9.41 17.57 -4.46
C THR A 250 -8.23 17.98 -3.61
N PHE A 251 -8.22 17.43 -2.40
CA PHE A 251 -7.12 17.53 -1.47
C PHE A 251 -6.27 16.26 -1.59
N TRP A 252 -5.26 16.27 -2.46
CA TRP A 252 -4.30 15.17 -2.60
C TRP A 252 -3.66 14.74 -1.26
N SER A 253 -3.54 15.70 -0.33
CA SER A 253 -3.12 15.42 1.05
C SER A 253 -4.08 14.48 1.77
N ALA A 254 -5.39 14.75 1.71
CA ALA A 254 -6.41 13.90 2.32
C ALA A 254 -6.50 12.53 1.64
N ALA A 255 -6.34 12.49 0.31
CA ALA A 255 -6.29 11.23 -0.45
C ALA A 255 -5.13 10.33 0.01
N TYR A 256 -3.95 10.92 0.29
CA TYR A 256 -2.82 10.18 0.86
C TYR A 256 -3.20 9.52 2.19
N TRP A 257 -3.73 10.30 3.15
CA TRP A 257 -4.07 9.80 4.48
C TRP A 257 -5.26 8.84 4.45
N TYR A 258 -6.19 8.99 3.52
CA TYR A 258 -7.27 8.02 3.28
C TYR A 258 -6.72 6.65 2.85
N ILE A 259 -5.87 6.61 1.82
CA ILE A 259 -5.28 5.36 1.32
C ILE A 259 -4.33 4.75 2.35
N TRP A 260 -3.46 5.58 2.94
CA TRP A 260 -2.51 5.14 3.96
C TRP A 260 -3.25 4.62 5.20
N GLY A 261 -4.27 5.34 5.68
CA GLY A 261 -5.08 4.93 6.82
C GLY A 261 -5.88 3.65 6.59
N SER A 262 -6.30 3.38 5.35
CA SER A 262 -6.99 2.14 4.98
C SER A 262 -6.06 0.92 4.92
N THR A 263 -4.76 1.14 4.67
CA THR A 263 -3.77 0.07 4.45
C THR A 263 -2.94 -0.24 5.70
N LYS A 264 -3.09 0.54 6.77
CA LYS A 264 -2.42 0.36 8.05
C LYS A 264 -3.40 -0.19 9.09
N TYR A 265 -2.91 -1.16 9.84
CA TYR A 265 -3.71 -1.88 10.83
C TYR A 265 -3.04 -1.86 12.19
N PHE A 266 -3.84 -1.83 13.25
CA PHE A 266 -3.38 -1.94 14.63
C PHE A 266 -4.35 -2.80 15.44
N GLN A 267 -3.87 -3.32 16.56
CA GLN A 267 -4.69 -4.10 17.50
C GLN A 267 -5.19 -3.18 18.61
N CYS A 268 -6.47 -3.26 18.95
CA CYS A 268 -7.07 -2.43 20.01
C CYS A 268 -7.10 -3.14 21.37
N LEU A 269 -6.73 -2.45 22.45
CA LEU A 269 -6.78 -2.92 23.85
C LEU A 269 -8.20 -3.11 24.35
N VAL A 270 -9.14 -2.31 23.84
CA VAL A 270 -10.53 -2.26 24.32
C VAL A 270 -11.36 -3.36 23.66
N CYS A 271 -11.53 -3.32 22.34
CA CYS A 271 -12.34 -4.31 21.63
C CYS A 271 -11.59 -5.61 21.28
N LYS A 272 -10.27 -5.66 21.47
CA LYS A 272 -9.41 -6.80 21.13
C LYS A 272 -9.51 -7.22 19.65
N GLN A 273 -9.92 -6.31 18.75
CA GLN A 273 -9.95 -6.52 17.31
C GLN A 273 -8.78 -5.81 16.62
N LYS A 274 -8.44 -6.29 15.42
CA LYS A 274 -7.52 -5.63 14.48
C LYS A 274 -8.33 -4.65 13.63
N CYS A 275 -7.96 -3.38 13.66
CA CYS A 275 -8.72 -2.28 13.06
C CYS A 275 -7.83 -1.46 12.13
N THR A 276 -8.45 -0.80 11.15
CA THR A 276 -7.77 0.18 10.28
C THR A 276 -7.59 1.51 11.01
N LEU A 277 -6.65 2.34 10.56
CA LEU A 277 -6.51 3.69 11.12
C LEU A 277 -7.73 4.58 10.83
N LEU A 278 -8.47 4.31 9.76
CA LEU A 278 -9.73 5.03 9.48
C LEU A 278 -10.81 4.80 10.53
N GLU A 279 -10.77 3.65 11.21
CA GLU A 279 -11.75 3.28 12.24
C GLU A 279 -11.34 3.79 13.63
N LEU A 280 -10.30 4.62 13.76
CA LEU A 280 -9.71 5.00 15.06
C LEU A 280 -10.73 5.56 16.08
N GLN A 281 -11.77 6.25 15.62
CA GLN A 281 -12.83 6.85 16.45
C GLN A 281 -14.07 5.96 16.66
N ASP A 282 -14.07 4.73 16.10
CA ASP A 282 -15.26 3.86 16.04
C ASP A 282 -15.12 2.58 16.88
N CYS A 283 -14.54 2.65 18.09
CA CYS A 283 -14.38 1.48 18.96
C CYS A 283 -15.67 1.14 19.69
N ALA A 284 -16.44 0.21 19.14
CA ALA A 284 -17.52 -0.44 19.86
C ALA A 284 -16.99 -1.60 20.73
N TYR A 285 -17.47 -1.71 21.97
CA TYR A 285 -17.13 -2.80 22.89
C TYR A 285 -18.20 -3.07 23.95
N HIS A 286 -18.11 -4.23 24.61
CA HIS A 286 -18.93 -4.62 25.75
C HIS A 286 -18.08 -4.60 27.03
N LEU A 287 -18.54 -3.91 28.09
CA LEU A 287 -17.87 -3.95 29.41
C LEU A 287 -18.21 -5.21 30.22
N GLY A 288 -19.37 -5.79 29.96
CA GLY A 288 -19.89 -6.90 30.75
C GLY A 288 -19.20 -8.20 30.41
N SER A 289 -18.93 -9.01 31.43
CA SER A 289 -18.51 -10.40 31.24
C SER A 289 -19.59 -11.21 30.54
N ILE A 290 -19.14 -12.28 29.87
CA ILE A 290 -20.02 -13.28 29.28
C ILE A 290 -20.69 -14.06 30.43
N VAL A 291 -22.02 -14.04 30.45
CA VAL A 291 -22.85 -14.84 31.35
C VAL A 291 -23.64 -15.88 30.55
N ASP A 292 -24.06 -16.95 31.22
CA ASP A 292 -24.67 -18.15 30.61
C ASP A 292 -23.70 -18.95 29.71
N HIS A 293 -24.17 -20.08 29.16
CA HIS A 293 -23.36 -21.00 28.36
C HIS A 293 -24.04 -21.39 27.04
N GLY A 294 -23.22 -21.74 26.04
CA GLY A 294 -23.72 -22.20 24.74
C GLY A 294 -24.52 -21.13 23.97
N PRO A 295 -25.61 -21.50 23.28
CA PRO A 295 -26.42 -20.56 22.49
C PRO A 295 -27.11 -19.46 23.31
N ALA A 296 -27.20 -19.64 24.63
CA ALA A 296 -27.79 -18.66 25.55
C ALA A 296 -26.77 -17.63 26.07
N ALA A 297 -25.48 -17.83 25.77
CA ALA A 297 -24.41 -16.96 26.26
C ALA A 297 -24.65 -15.50 25.82
N LYS A 298 -24.60 -14.59 26.80
CA LYS A 298 -24.93 -13.18 26.61
C LYS A 298 -23.97 -12.27 27.38
N TYR A 299 -23.84 -11.02 26.96
CA TYR A 299 -23.07 -10.02 27.70
C TYR A 299 -23.87 -9.49 28.88
N SER A 300 -23.26 -9.46 30.07
CA SER A 300 -23.92 -8.93 31.28
C SER A 300 -24.20 -7.43 31.24
N CYS A 301 -23.54 -6.66 30.38
CA CYS A 301 -23.72 -5.21 30.30
C CYS A 301 -24.99 -4.77 29.57
N CYS A 302 -25.46 -5.54 28.60
CA CYS A 302 -26.60 -5.17 27.74
C CYS A 302 -27.55 -6.34 27.42
N GLY A 303 -27.23 -7.56 27.86
CA GLY A 303 -28.01 -8.75 27.57
C GLY A 303 -27.91 -9.25 26.12
N ALA A 304 -27.07 -8.63 25.28
CA ALA A 304 -26.87 -9.05 23.90
C ALA A 304 -26.27 -10.46 23.84
N ARG A 305 -26.83 -11.31 22.97
CA ARG A 305 -26.32 -12.68 22.77
C ARG A 305 -25.03 -12.66 21.96
N ILE A 306 -24.06 -13.47 22.38
CA ILE A 306 -22.73 -13.57 21.75
C ILE A 306 -22.80 -14.23 20.37
N PHE A 307 -23.83 -15.04 20.13
CA PHE A 307 -24.09 -15.68 18.84
C PHE A 307 -25.31 -15.08 18.14
N SER A 308 -25.56 -13.78 18.32
CA SER A 308 -26.65 -13.10 17.60
C SER A 308 -26.28 -12.87 16.13
N ALA A 309 -27.27 -13.03 15.25
CA ALA A 309 -27.15 -12.65 13.84
C ALA A 309 -27.11 -11.13 13.63
N ASP A 310 -27.45 -10.35 14.66
CA ASP A 310 -27.52 -8.89 14.58
C ASP A 310 -26.11 -8.26 14.74
N GLU A 311 -25.65 -7.56 13.71
CA GLU A 311 -24.32 -6.91 13.66
C GLU A 311 -24.05 -5.96 14.85
N ILE A 312 -25.11 -5.33 15.37
CA ILE A 312 -25.05 -4.37 16.47
C ILE A 312 -24.77 -5.08 17.80
N SER A 313 -25.36 -6.27 18.00
CA SER A 313 -25.14 -7.08 19.20
C SER A 313 -23.70 -7.56 19.32
N MET A 314 -23.02 -7.72 18.18
CA MET A 314 -21.64 -8.22 18.09
C MET A 314 -20.58 -7.12 18.21
N ARG A 315 -20.90 -5.87 17.84
CA ARG A 315 -19.92 -4.76 17.85
C ARG A 315 -19.64 -4.21 19.25
N GLY A 316 -20.66 -4.06 20.09
CA GLY A 316 -20.48 -3.49 21.43
C GLY A 316 -21.65 -2.59 21.84
N CYS A 317 -21.95 -2.52 23.14
CA CYS A 317 -23.00 -1.65 23.67
C CYS A 317 -22.49 -0.26 24.08
N LYS A 318 -21.18 -0.04 24.08
CA LYS A 318 -20.56 1.28 24.32
C LYS A 318 -19.56 1.60 23.23
N THR A 319 -19.39 2.88 22.96
CA THR A 319 -18.41 3.41 21.99
C THR A 319 -17.35 4.23 22.70
N THR A 320 -16.13 4.16 22.20
CA THR A 320 -14.97 4.96 22.62
C THR A 320 -13.98 5.03 21.45
N ASP A 321 -12.86 5.71 21.63
CA ASP A 321 -11.77 5.69 20.65
C ASP A 321 -10.95 4.42 20.83
N HIS A 322 -10.45 3.85 19.74
CA HIS A 322 -9.60 2.67 19.82
C HIS A 322 -8.26 3.03 20.49
N THR A 323 -7.83 2.20 21.45
CA THR A 323 -6.51 2.33 22.09
C THR A 323 -5.57 1.24 21.59
N PRO A 324 -4.43 1.54 20.95
CA PRO A 324 -3.51 0.52 20.44
C PRO A 324 -2.86 -0.32 21.56
N ILE A 325 -2.64 -1.63 21.33
CA ILE A 325 -2.03 -2.56 22.30
C ILE A 325 -0.53 -2.35 22.51
N ASP A 326 0.24 -1.94 21.48
CA ASP A 326 1.70 -2.05 21.53
C ASP A 326 2.47 -1.03 20.65
N ASP A 327 3.73 -0.78 21.03
CA ASP A 327 4.52 0.42 20.72
C ASP A 327 4.95 0.56 19.25
N ASN A 328 5.19 -0.55 18.54
CA ASN A 328 5.80 -0.52 17.21
C ASN A 328 4.86 0.00 16.09
N ARG A 329 3.54 -0.07 16.32
CA ARG A 329 2.51 0.56 15.46
C ARG A 329 1.87 1.79 16.13
N SER A 330 2.25 2.08 17.37
CA SER A 330 1.83 3.29 18.09
C SER A 330 2.28 4.54 17.35
N SER A 331 3.48 4.55 16.77
CA SER A 331 3.98 5.66 15.95
C SER A 331 3.10 5.94 14.71
N ASP A 332 2.64 4.90 14.00
CA ASP A 332 1.72 5.03 12.86
C ASP A 332 0.37 5.62 13.34
N VAL A 333 -0.15 5.15 14.48
CA VAL A 333 -1.39 5.67 15.08
C VAL A 333 -1.24 7.13 15.51
N SER A 334 -0.14 7.48 16.20
CA SER A 334 0.14 8.85 16.63
C SER A 334 0.27 9.79 15.42
N ARG A 335 1.02 9.39 14.38
CA ARG A 335 1.15 10.16 13.14
C ARG A 335 -0.20 10.40 12.49
N PHE A 336 -1.02 9.35 12.36
CA PHE A 336 -2.37 9.49 11.84
C PHE A 336 -3.22 10.44 12.68
N ASN A 337 -3.23 10.24 14.01
CA ASN A 337 -4.04 11.02 14.93
C ASN A 337 -3.68 12.52 14.88
N THR A 338 -2.39 12.85 14.90
CA THR A 338 -1.92 14.24 14.74
C THR A 338 -2.46 14.89 13.46
N ILE A 339 -2.55 14.13 12.37
CA ILE A 339 -3.03 14.66 11.10
C ILE A 339 -4.55 14.79 11.08
N VAL A 340 -5.29 13.77 11.51
CA VAL A 340 -6.76 13.81 11.45
C VAL A 340 -7.38 14.75 12.47
N THR A 341 -6.64 15.15 13.51
CA THR A 341 -7.02 16.23 14.42
C THR A 341 -6.88 17.64 13.80
N LEU A 342 -6.23 17.77 12.64
CA LEU A 342 -6.17 19.05 11.93
C LEU A 342 -7.57 19.48 11.46
N PRO A 343 -7.87 20.79 11.44
CA PRO A 343 -9.17 21.30 11.01
C PRO A 343 -9.55 20.78 9.62
N PHE A 344 -10.82 20.37 9.47
CA PHE A 344 -11.41 19.89 8.21
C PHE A 344 -10.80 18.61 7.62
N MET A 345 -9.76 18.00 8.22
CA MET A 345 -9.06 16.85 7.63
C MET A 345 -9.99 15.64 7.46
N TRP A 346 -10.78 15.30 8.47
CA TRP A 346 -11.76 14.22 8.39
C TRP A 346 -12.82 14.45 7.31
N GLU A 347 -13.23 15.69 7.09
CA GLU A 347 -14.23 16.03 6.06
C GLU A 347 -13.63 15.88 4.66
N GLN A 348 -12.36 16.26 4.50
CA GLN A 348 -11.61 16.04 3.26
C GLN A 348 -11.40 14.54 2.99
N ILE A 349 -11.03 13.75 4.00
CA ILE A 349 -10.91 12.28 3.88
C ILE A 349 -12.25 11.66 3.47
N ARG A 350 -13.36 12.07 4.11
CA ARG A 350 -14.72 11.62 3.74
C ARG A 350 -15.12 12.05 2.33
N SER A 351 -14.62 13.17 1.83
CA SER A 351 -14.82 13.56 0.43
C SER A 351 -14.13 12.57 -0.52
N CYS A 352 -12.87 12.22 -0.23
CA CYS A 352 -12.15 11.20 -1.00
C CYS A 352 -12.85 9.84 -0.96
N GLU A 353 -13.38 9.46 0.20
CA GLU A 353 -14.15 8.23 0.37
C GLU A 353 -15.43 8.22 -0.49
N LYS A 354 -16.17 9.34 -0.56
CA LYS A 354 -17.34 9.44 -1.44
C LYS A 354 -16.99 9.22 -2.91
N VAL A 355 -15.88 9.80 -3.37
CA VAL A 355 -15.37 9.60 -4.74
C VAL A 355 -15.04 8.12 -4.96
N ALA A 356 -14.36 7.48 -4.01
CA ALA A 356 -14.06 6.04 -4.10
C ALA A 356 -15.33 5.18 -4.18
N ARG A 357 -16.34 5.49 -3.36
CA ARG A 357 -17.60 4.74 -3.29
C ARG A 357 -18.49 4.94 -4.52
N ALA A 358 -18.43 6.11 -5.16
CA ALA A 358 -19.20 6.40 -6.38
C ALA A 358 -18.78 5.55 -7.59
N GLN A 359 -17.54 5.05 -7.60
CA GLN A 359 -17.03 4.22 -8.69
C GLN A 359 -17.59 2.78 -8.64
N GLY A 360 -17.88 2.22 -9.81
CA GLY A 360 -18.36 0.84 -9.98
C GLY A 360 -19.87 0.70 -9.77
N SER A 361 -20.39 -0.51 -9.96
CA SER A 361 -21.84 -0.77 -9.82
C SER A 361 -22.32 -0.45 -8.39
N PRO A 362 -23.52 0.15 -8.22
CA PRO A 362 -24.09 0.37 -6.89
C PRO A 362 -24.15 -0.95 -6.13
N SER A 363 -23.82 -0.91 -4.84
CA SER A 363 -23.87 -2.07 -3.96
C SER A 363 -25.31 -2.58 -3.91
N SER A 364 -25.53 -3.85 -4.23
CA SER A 364 -26.85 -4.48 -4.15
C SER A 364 -27.31 -4.74 -2.71
N CYS A 365 -26.71 -4.08 -1.72
CA CYS A 365 -26.85 -4.38 -0.30
C CYS A 365 -28.04 -3.70 0.37
N ASP A 366 -28.80 -2.86 -0.33
CA ASP A 366 -30.08 -2.34 0.17
C ASP A 366 -31.21 -3.39 0.13
N ALA A 367 -30.98 -4.56 -0.47
CA ALA A 367 -31.79 -5.73 -0.18
C ALA A 367 -31.34 -6.32 1.16
N GLY A 368 -32.00 -5.90 2.25
CA GLY A 368 -31.83 -6.43 3.61
C GLY A 368 -31.59 -7.94 3.61
N GLY A 369 -30.33 -8.32 3.83
CA GLY A 369 -29.87 -9.66 3.52
C GLY A 369 -28.50 -9.94 4.09
N GLY A 370 -28.24 -9.49 5.33
CA GLY A 370 -27.32 -10.22 6.19
C GLY A 370 -27.82 -11.66 6.21
N GLY A 371 -27.20 -12.53 5.43
CA GLY A 371 -27.59 -13.93 5.34
C GLY A 371 -27.56 -14.48 6.74
N ARG A 372 -28.74 -14.63 7.34
CA ARG A 372 -28.93 -15.19 8.68
C ARG A 372 -28.19 -16.53 8.67
N ILE A 373 -27.04 -16.58 9.32
CA ILE A 373 -26.55 -17.86 9.80
C ILE A 373 -27.51 -18.18 10.94
N ASP A 374 -28.54 -18.96 10.64
CA ASP A 374 -29.37 -19.53 11.70
C ASP A 374 -28.45 -20.45 12.50
N VAL A 375 -27.99 -19.99 13.66
CA VAL A 375 -27.11 -20.78 14.53
C VAL A 375 -27.79 -22.09 14.94
N ALA A 376 -29.13 -22.15 14.92
CA ALA A 376 -29.88 -23.40 15.12
C ALA A 376 -29.73 -24.40 13.95
N SER A 377 -29.37 -23.94 12.75
CA SER A 377 -29.04 -24.82 11.62
C SER A 377 -27.64 -25.43 11.73
N LEU A 378 -26.73 -24.80 12.49
CA LEU A 378 -25.40 -25.33 12.79
C LEU A 378 -25.44 -26.36 13.94
N PHE A 379 -26.46 -26.28 14.82
CA PHE A 379 -26.66 -27.19 15.95
C PHE A 379 -28.16 -27.51 16.14
N PRO A 380 -28.76 -28.39 15.32
CA PRO A 380 -30.17 -28.72 15.45
C PRO A 380 -30.44 -29.43 16.80
N PRO A 381 -31.49 -29.04 17.55
CA PRO A 381 -31.86 -29.72 18.78
C PRO A 381 -32.37 -31.14 18.50
N PRO A 382 -32.16 -32.11 19.41
CA PRO A 382 -32.68 -33.46 19.24
C PRO A 382 -34.22 -33.43 19.26
N GLN A 383 -34.85 -33.71 18.12
CA GLN A 383 -36.31 -33.68 18.00
C GLN A 383 -36.96 -34.85 18.76
N GLN A 384 -37.86 -34.53 19.68
CA GLN A 384 -38.77 -35.48 20.31
C GLN A 384 -39.86 -35.90 19.31
N LYS A 385 -39.98 -37.20 19.03
CA LYS A 385 -41.03 -37.79 18.18
C LYS A 385 -42.41 -37.56 18.79
N LYS A 386 -43.29 -36.80 18.13
CA LYS A 386 -44.73 -36.78 18.42
C LYS A 386 -45.44 -37.86 17.59
N VAL A 387 -46.13 -38.76 18.27
CA VAL A 387 -47.06 -39.75 17.70
C VAL A 387 -48.39 -39.03 17.47
N ALA A 388 -48.87 -38.99 16.22
CA ALA A 388 -50.17 -38.41 15.89
C ALA A 388 -51.26 -39.50 15.89
N VAL A 389 -52.30 -39.29 16.69
CA VAL A 389 -53.56 -40.06 16.69
C VAL A 389 -54.57 -39.28 15.85
N ASN A 390 -55.08 -39.90 14.79
CA ASN A 390 -56.12 -39.31 13.92
C ASN A 390 -57.51 -39.71 14.44
N VAL A 391 -58.37 -38.71 14.66
CA VAL A 391 -59.83 -38.86 14.78
C VAL A 391 -60.46 -38.38 13.47
N ILE A 392 -61.44 -39.16 13.00
CA ILE A 392 -62.11 -39.12 11.70
C ILE A 392 -63.35 -38.21 11.80
N GLU A 393 -63.58 -37.34 10.81
CA GLU A 393 -64.93 -36.94 10.38
C GLU A 393 -65.06 -36.94 8.84
N ARG A 394 -66.06 -37.71 8.38
CA ARG A 394 -66.67 -37.88 7.04
C ARG A 394 -67.44 -36.61 6.63
N GLU A 395 -67.91 -36.34 5.42
CA GLU A 395 -67.93 -36.88 4.04
C GLU A 395 -68.45 -35.69 3.18
N LEU A 396 -68.13 -35.57 1.89
CA LEU A 396 -69.02 -36.01 0.81
C LEU A 396 -68.26 -36.08 -0.53
N SER A 397 -68.14 -37.30 -1.05
CA SER A 397 -68.33 -37.79 -2.44
C SER A 397 -68.09 -36.83 -3.63
N SER A 398 -67.50 -37.24 -4.77
CA SER A 398 -67.10 -38.54 -5.30
C SER A 398 -66.46 -38.31 -6.68
N ARG A 399 -65.35 -38.99 -7.03
CA ARG A 399 -65.12 -39.66 -8.34
C ARG A 399 -63.73 -40.33 -8.43
N LYS A 400 -63.76 -41.65 -8.16
CA LYS A 400 -63.09 -42.82 -8.80
C LYS A 400 -61.69 -42.64 -9.45
N LEU A 401 -60.67 -43.32 -8.90
CA LEU A 401 -60.08 -44.64 -9.31
C LEU A 401 -59.08 -44.50 -10.49
N THR A 402 -57.91 -45.14 -10.61
CA THR A 402 -57.00 -45.99 -9.80
C THR A 402 -55.79 -46.26 -10.72
N ALA A 403 -54.57 -46.29 -10.18
CA ALA A 403 -53.44 -47.03 -10.78
C ALA A 403 -52.44 -47.40 -9.66
N GLY A 404 -52.08 -48.68 -9.57
CA GLY A 404 -51.08 -49.23 -8.66
C GLY A 404 -49.65 -49.19 -9.24
N GLY A 405 -48.67 -49.48 -8.39
CA GLY A 405 -47.27 -49.71 -8.77
C GLY A 405 -46.33 -49.71 -7.58
N GLU A 406 -45.85 -50.91 -7.21
CA GLU A 406 -44.95 -51.22 -6.10
C GLU A 406 -43.53 -50.65 -6.29
N GLY A 407 -42.82 -50.36 -5.18
CA GLY A 407 -41.37 -50.13 -5.21
C GLY A 407 -40.73 -49.29 -4.10
N GLY A 408 -40.96 -49.59 -2.80
CA GLY A 408 -40.44 -48.75 -1.69
C GLY A 408 -39.62 -49.43 -0.59
N SER A 409 -39.54 -50.77 -0.53
CA SER A 409 -39.05 -51.45 0.69
C SER A 409 -37.51 -51.62 0.78
N SER A 410 -36.78 -51.55 -0.35
CA SER A 410 -35.34 -51.85 -0.39
C SER A 410 -34.45 -50.66 0.01
N GLY A 411 -34.84 -49.43 -0.35
CA GLY A 411 -34.07 -48.21 -0.02
C GLY A 411 -34.08 -47.88 1.47
N TYR A 412 -35.24 -48.04 2.12
CA TYR A 412 -35.41 -47.72 3.54
C TYR A 412 -34.57 -48.62 4.46
N ARG A 413 -34.50 -49.93 4.15
CA ARG A 413 -33.65 -50.87 4.91
C ARG A 413 -32.16 -50.58 4.76
N LYS A 414 -31.71 -50.18 3.57
CA LYS A 414 -30.31 -49.78 3.34
C LYS A 414 -29.96 -48.51 4.13
N GLN A 415 -30.85 -47.53 4.15
CA GLN A 415 -30.66 -46.28 4.88
C GLN A 415 -30.62 -46.48 6.40
N CYS A 416 -31.48 -47.34 6.97
CA CYS A 416 -31.39 -47.72 8.39
C CYS A 416 -30.07 -48.41 8.75
N LYS A 417 -29.53 -49.25 7.86
CA LYS A 417 -28.28 -49.97 8.10
C LYS A 417 -27.07 -49.03 8.10
N VAL A 418 -27.07 -48.02 7.23
CA VAL A 418 -26.04 -46.96 7.20
C VAL A 418 -26.08 -46.12 8.47
N LEU A 419 -27.26 -45.71 8.93
CA LEU A 419 -27.40 -44.93 10.16
C LEU A 419 -26.96 -45.72 11.40
N GLN A 420 -27.24 -47.03 11.44
CA GLN A 420 -26.76 -47.90 12.53
C GLN A 420 -25.23 -48.05 12.54
N LEU A 421 -24.58 -48.10 11.38
CA LEU A 421 -23.13 -48.16 11.28
C LEU A 421 -22.50 -46.83 11.73
N GLN A 422 -23.05 -45.70 11.29
CA GLN A 422 -22.59 -44.37 11.71
C GLN A 422 -22.72 -44.16 13.23
N GLU A 423 -23.79 -44.64 13.85
CA GLU A 423 -23.96 -44.54 15.30
C GLU A 423 -22.98 -45.46 16.06
N LYS A 424 -22.70 -46.66 15.54
CA LYS A 424 -21.66 -47.55 16.10
C LYS A 424 -20.27 -46.91 16.03
N ASP A 425 -19.94 -46.26 14.91
CA ASP A 425 -18.67 -45.56 14.74
C ASP A 425 -18.57 -44.33 15.66
N ARG A 426 -19.67 -43.59 15.84
CA ARG A 426 -19.74 -42.46 16.79
C ARG A 426 -19.44 -42.92 18.22
N ILE A 427 -20.07 -44.02 18.66
CA ILE A 427 -19.84 -44.59 19.99
C ILE A 427 -18.39 -45.07 20.12
N ARG A 428 -17.84 -45.73 19.11
CA ARG A 428 -16.44 -46.19 19.10
C ARG A 428 -15.46 -45.03 19.24
N CYS A 429 -15.65 -43.94 18.49
CA CYS A 429 -14.82 -42.74 18.59
C CYS A 429 -14.91 -42.08 19.97
N GLN A 430 -16.10 -42.05 20.60
CA GLN A 430 -16.26 -41.54 21.97
C GLN A 430 -15.54 -42.40 23.00
N VAL A 431 -15.57 -43.73 22.86
CA VAL A 431 -14.84 -44.65 23.74
C VAL A 431 -13.34 -44.46 23.60
N ILE A 432 -12.82 -44.38 22.37
CA ILE A 432 -11.40 -44.11 22.10
C ILE A 432 -10.99 -42.74 22.69
N GLY A 433 -11.80 -41.70 22.49
CA GLY A 433 -11.55 -40.37 23.05
C GLY A 433 -11.47 -40.38 24.59
N ARG A 434 -12.38 -41.10 25.27
CA ARG A 434 -12.31 -41.28 26.73
C ARG A 434 -11.05 -42.04 27.16
N GLN A 435 -10.66 -43.06 26.41
CA GLN A 435 -9.49 -43.87 26.74
C GLN A 435 -8.18 -43.09 26.58
N LEU A 436 -8.07 -42.26 25.53
CA LEU A 436 -6.96 -41.34 25.33
C LEU A 436 -6.89 -40.25 26.41
N LEU A 437 -8.03 -39.73 26.86
CA LEU A 437 -8.08 -38.77 27.98
C LEU A 437 -7.65 -39.42 29.30
N LEU A 438 -8.02 -40.68 29.55
CA LEU A 438 -7.59 -41.43 30.72
C LEU A 438 -6.09 -41.75 30.66
N GLN A 439 -5.55 -42.10 29.49
CA GLN A 439 -4.12 -42.31 29.29
C GLN A 439 -3.32 -41.02 29.49
N ARG A 440 -3.83 -39.88 28.98
CA ARG A 440 -3.21 -38.56 29.19
C ARG A 440 -3.19 -38.19 30.67
N LYS A 441 -4.28 -38.43 31.41
CA LYS A 441 -4.31 -38.19 32.86
C LYS A 441 -3.33 -39.08 33.64
N LYS A 442 -3.14 -40.33 33.22
CA LYS A 442 -2.14 -41.24 33.80
C LYS A 442 -0.69 -40.85 33.48
N ALA A 443 -0.44 -40.17 32.35
CA ALA A 443 0.89 -39.71 31.97
C ALA A 443 1.28 -38.37 32.62
N THR A 444 0.32 -37.65 33.21
CA THR A 444 0.52 -36.36 33.90
C THR A 444 0.46 -36.48 35.43
N CYS A 445 0.45 -37.69 35.98
CA CYS A 445 0.53 -37.95 37.42
C CYS A 445 1.83 -38.67 37.75
#